data_AF-A0A7D9DKK8-F1
#
_entry.id   AF-A0A7D9DKK8-F1
#
_cell.length_a   1.000
_cell.length_b   1.000
_cell.length_c   1.000
_cell.angle_alpha   90.00
_cell.angle_beta   90.00
_cell.angle_gamma   90.00
#
_symmetry.space_group_name_H-M   'P 1'
#
loop_
_entity.id
_entity.type
_entity.pdbx_description
1 polymer ?
#
loop_
_entity_poly.entity_id
_entity_poly.type
_entity_poly.pdbx_seq_one_letter_code
_entity_poly.pdbx_strand_id
1 'polypeptide(L)'
;MSSDIPRKLEICEIEMHVKLQANIQGVVSDKAESKLIIESLICHTNENTGFLIWLGDYCMSCIFQKTSIKNMSYSILAYDDDDSSPTSIVHFVKNIKDKHTLVDTIFNLANTKIKDENLNYEIQFLSCSSELTNCERKRIMKKHRQNYINEITPPAIKKQKLAKKQMKYKTIDPLVKQQVNSKRVNDYKIMAKEKKQKILENKRTIYEVLDKSKKEEILTKNMNYKKTMSNEQKKKILEKKRVKYETLDQSKKEEVLTKQ
;
A
#
# COMPACT_ATOMS: atom_id res chain seq x y z
N MET A 1 -18.83 17.38 -16.18
CA MET A 1 -17.36 17.59 -16.38
C MET A 1 -16.68 16.22 -16.28
N SER A 2 -16.00 15.71 -17.32
CA SER A 2 -15.66 14.27 -17.39
C SER A 2 -14.20 13.94 -17.79
N SER A 3 -13.22 14.83 -17.64
CA SER A 3 -11.91 14.59 -18.27
C SER A 3 -10.80 13.95 -17.43
N ASP A 4 -10.78 13.99 -16.09
CA ASP A 4 -9.52 13.73 -15.37
C ASP A 4 -9.57 12.67 -14.26
N ILE A 5 -10.38 11.61 -14.42
CA ILE A 5 -10.24 10.44 -13.54
C ILE A 5 -8.99 9.66 -13.94
N PRO A 6 -8.03 9.43 -13.01
CA PRO A 6 -6.80 8.73 -13.33
C PRO A 6 -7.10 7.28 -13.72
N ARG A 7 -6.64 6.88 -14.92
CA ARG A 7 -6.81 5.50 -15.43
C ARG A 7 -6.02 4.46 -14.62
N LYS A 8 -5.00 4.92 -13.89
CA LYS A 8 -4.11 4.10 -13.08
C LYS A 8 -3.86 4.81 -11.76
N LEU A 9 -3.89 4.06 -10.67
CA LEU A 9 -3.62 4.56 -9.32
C LEU A 9 -2.64 3.62 -8.63
N GLU A 10 -1.56 4.16 -8.07
CA GLU A 10 -0.63 3.36 -7.26
C GLU A 10 -1.03 3.42 -5.79
N ILE A 11 -1.52 2.30 -5.24
CA ILE A 11 -1.83 2.17 -3.80
C ILE A 11 -0.93 1.11 -3.19
N CYS A 12 -0.10 1.49 -2.21
CA CYS A 12 0.77 0.55 -1.49
C CYS A 12 1.69 -0.28 -2.42
N GLU A 13 2.31 0.35 -3.42
CA GLU A 13 3.17 -0.31 -4.44
C GLU A 13 2.39 -1.22 -5.42
N ILE A 14 1.09 -0.97 -5.61
CA ILE A 14 0.22 -1.74 -6.50
C ILE A 14 -0.43 -0.81 -7.49
N GLU A 15 -0.29 -1.13 -8.77
CA GLU A 15 -1.04 -0.48 -9.83
C GLU A 15 -2.49 -1.00 -9.82
N MET A 16 -3.43 -0.10 -9.61
CA MET A 16 -4.86 -0.32 -9.75
C MET A 16 -5.33 0.34 -11.03
N HIS A 17 -6.03 -0.42 -11.87
CA HIS A 17 -6.68 0.13 -13.06
C HIS A 17 -8.07 0.62 -12.68
N VAL A 18 -8.36 1.86 -13.03
CA VAL A 18 -9.68 2.47 -12.83
C VAL A 18 -10.34 2.59 -14.20
N LYS A 19 -11.57 2.10 -14.32
CA LYS A 19 -12.38 2.20 -15.53
C LYS A 19 -13.69 2.91 -15.20
N LEU A 20 -14.02 3.92 -15.99
CA LEU A 20 -15.35 4.52 -16.04
C LEU A 20 -16.29 3.55 -16.75
N GLN A 21 -17.37 3.16 -16.07
CA GLN A 21 -18.31 2.15 -16.54
C GLN A 21 -19.56 2.76 -17.17
N ALA A 22 -20.05 3.83 -16.57
CA ALA A 22 -21.18 4.59 -17.09
C ALA A 22 -21.10 6.03 -16.60
N ASN A 23 -21.62 6.95 -17.40
CA ASN A 23 -21.88 8.33 -17.02
C ASN A 23 -23.36 8.60 -17.32
N ILE A 24 -24.13 8.94 -16.29
CA ILE A 24 -25.57 9.15 -16.37
C ILE A 24 -25.87 10.54 -15.80
N GLN A 25 -26.67 11.30 -16.53
CA GLN A 25 -27.07 12.64 -16.14
C GLN A 25 -28.59 12.75 -16.09
N GLY A 26 -29.09 13.65 -15.26
CA GLY A 26 -30.51 13.95 -15.22
C GLY A 26 -30.82 15.07 -14.24
N VAL A 27 -32.09 15.19 -13.87
CA VAL A 27 -32.58 16.22 -12.95
C VAL A 27 -33.25 15.52 -11.77
N VAL A 28 -32.95 15.98 -10.56
CA VAL A 28 -33.57 15.52 -9.32
C VAL A 28 -34.09 16.69 -8.50
N SER A 29 -35.12 16.43 -7.72
CA SER A 29 -35.66 17.32 -6.69
C SER A 29 -35.74 16.53 -5.38
N ASP A 30 -36.07 17.14 -4.24
CA ASP A 30 -36.26 16.40 -2.96
C ASP A 30 -37.59 15.60 -2.91
N LYS A 31 -38.05 15.09 -4.06
CA LYS A 31 -39.27 14.28 -4.18
C LYS A 31 -38.93 12.80 -4.11
N ALA A 32 -39.89 12.00 -3.64
CA ALA A 32 -39.77 10.55 -3.57
C ALA A 32 -39.42 9.90 -4.92
N GLU A 33 -39.94 10.43 -6.03
CA GLU A 33 -39.64 9.95 -7.38
C GLU A 33 -38.15 10.07 -7.74
N SER A 34 -37.51 11.20 -7.39
CA SER A 34 -36.08 11.41 -7.61
C SER A 34 -35.24 10.41 -6.82
N LYS A 35 -35.64 10.10 -5.58
CA LYS A 35 -34.99 9.05 -4.77
C LYS A 35 -35.09 7.68 -5.44
N LEU A 36 -36.27 7.31 -5.93
CA LEU A 36 -36.50 6.04 -6.63
C LEU A 36 -35.66 5.93 -7.91
N ILE A 37 -35.53 7.01 -8.68
CA ILE A 37 -34.67 7.05 -9.88
C ILE A 37 -33.23 6.74 -9.49
N ILE A 38 -32.66 7.47 -8.53
CA ILE A 38 -31.26 7.28 -8.10
C ILE A 38 -31.05 5.88 -7.50
N GLU A 39 -31.99 5.38 -6.71
CA GLU A 39 -31.95 4.02 -6.17
C GLU A 39 -31.91 2.97 -7.28
N SER A 40 -32.74 3.14 -8.32
CA SER A 40 -32.77 2.25 -9.47
C SER A 40 -31.43 2.25 -10.22
N LEU A 41 -30.79 3.42 -10.40
CA LEU A 41 -29.49 3.52 -11.05
C LEU A 41 -28.40 2.79 -10.27
N ILE A 42 -28.39 2.95 -8.94
CA ILE A 42 -27.47 2.25 -8.05
C ILE A 42 -27.74 0.73 -8.07
N CYS A 43 -28.99 0.30 -8.32
CA CYS A 43 -29.32 -1.12 -8.29
C CYS A 43 -28.69 -1.96 -9.41
N HIS A 44 -28.43 -1.38 -10.57
CA HIS A 44 -27.98 -2.11 -11.75
C HIS A 44 -26.45 -2.29 -11.84
N THR A 45 -25.70 -1.98 -10.78
CA THR A 45 -24.25 -1.78 -10.85
C THR A 45 -23.43 -2.65 -9.90
N ASN A 46 -23.83 -3.92 -9.75
CA ASN A 46 -23.20 -4.87 -8.81
C ASN A 46 -21.72 -5.20 -9.10
N GLU A 47 -21.22 -4.90 -10.31
CA GLU A 47 -19.83 -5.11 -10.70
C GLU A 47 -18.93 -3.90 -10.41
N ASN A 48 -19.52 -2.76 -10.06
CA ASN A 48 -18.79 -1.53 -9.82
C ASN A 48 -18.17 -1.50 -8.43
N THR A 49 -17.04 -0.81 -8.32
CA THR A 49 -16.37 -0.57 -7.03
C THR A 49 -17.00 0.62 -6.29
N GLY A 50 -17.68 1.51 -7.02
CA GLY A 50 -18.34 2.67 -6.47
C GLY A 50 -18.84 3.61 -7.55
N PHE A 51 -19.23 4.81 -7.14
CA PHE A 51 -19.56 5.91 -8.04
C PHE A 51 -19.15 7.26 -7.45
N LEU A 52 -19.05 8.25 -8.34
CA LEU A 52 -19.07 9.67 -8.01
C LEU A 52 -20.44 10.21 -8.40
N ILE A 53 -21.01 11.06 -7.56
CA ILE A 53 -22.25 11.77 -7.85
C ILE A 53 -22.03 13.26 -7.63
N TRP A 54 -22.36 14.04 -8.64
CA TRP A 54 -22.46 15.49 -8.55
C TRP A 54 -23.93 15.87 -8.50
N LEU A 55 -24.25 16.75 -7.56
CA LEU A 55 -25.54 17.36 -7.37
C LEU A 55 -25.30 18.88 -7.45
N GLY A 56 -25.43 19.45 -8.64
CA GLY A 56 -24.84 20.77 -8.95
C GLY A 56 -23.33 20.74 -8.75
N ASP A 57 -22.80 21.69 -7.97
CA ASP A 57 -21.36 21.77 -7.66
C ASP A 57 -20.96 20.87 -6.47
N TYR A 58 -21.91 20.17 -5.85
CA TYR A 58 -21.61 19.31 -4.70
C TYR A 58 -21.24 17.90 -5.13
N CYS A 59 -20.00 17.49 -4.84
CA CYS A 59 -19.47 16.18 -5.18
C CYS A 59 -19.49 15.23 -3.99
N MET A 60 -19.95 14.00 -4.23
CA MET A 60 -19.86 12.89 -3.29
C MET A 60 -19.30 11.65 -3.97
N SER A 61 -18.51 10.87 -3.24
CA SER A 61 -18.08 9.55 -3.66
C SER A 61 -18.74 8.47 -2.80
N CYS A 62 -19.14 7.38 -3.43
CA CYS A 62 -19.65 6.20 -2.75
C CYS A 62 -18.78 5.00 -3.08
N ILE A 63 -18.30 4.29 -2.05
CA ILE A 63 -17.51 3.06 -2.19
C ILE A 63 -18.38 1.88 -1.81
N PHE A 64 -18.42 0.88 -2.69
CA PHE A 64 -19.12 -0.37 -2.46
C PHE A 64 -18.18 -1.37 -1.80
N GLN A 65 -18.60 -1.94 -0.68
CA GLN A 65 -17.83 -2.87 0.11
C GLN A 65 -18.57 -4.19 0.22
N LYS A 66 -18.07 -5.21 -0.48
CA LYS A 66 -18.61 -6.56 -0.37
C LYS A 66 -18.20 -7.14 0.98
N THR A 67 -19.15 -7.21 1.91
CA THR A 67 -18.92 -7.75 3.27
C THR A 67 -19.13 -9.25 3.32
N SER A 68 -19.99 -9.79 2.46
CA SER A 68 -20.17 -11.23 2.25
C SER A 68 -20.60 -11.53 0.81
N ILE A 69 -20.81 -12.81 0.47
CA ILE A 69 -21.34 -13.20 -0.85
C ILE A 69 -22.68 -12.50 -1.15
N LYS A 70 -23.51 -12.30 -0.12
CA LYS A 70 -24.88 -11.78 -0.22
C LYS A 70 -25.03 -10.33 0.24
N ASN A 71 -24.04 -9.79 0.96
CA ASN A 71 -24.16 -8.48 1.60
C ASN A 71 -23.15 -7.49 1.03
N MET A 72 -23.66 -6.32 0.66
CA MET A 72 -22.89 -5.14 0.31
C MET A 72 -23.10 -4.11 1.41
N SER A 73 -22.05 -3.40 1.81
CA SER A 73 -22.17 -2.17 2.56
C SER A 73 -21.61 -1.02 1.74
N TYR A 74 -22.09 0.17 2.02
CA TYR A 74 -21.71 1.37 1.30
C TYR A 74 -21.05 2.36 2.26
N SER A 75 -20.13 3.16 1.74
CA SER A 75 -19.54 4.29 2.46
C SER A 75 -19.56 5.51 1.57
N ILE A 76 -20.08 6.63 2.08
CA ILE A 76 -20.13 7.91 1.37
C ILE A 76 -19.07 8.85 1.94
N LEU A 77 -18.32 9.50 1.05
CA LEU A 77 -17.49 10.65 1.35
C LEU A 77 -18.05 11.86 0.60
N ALA A 78 -18.27 12.96 1.30
CA ALA A 78 -18.68 14.22 0.68
C ALA A 78 -17.57 15.26 0.80
N TYR A 79 -17.41 16.06 -0.25
CA TYR A 79 -16.33 17.03 -0.40
C TYR A 79 -16.91 18.45 -0.41
N ASP A 80 -16.22 19.40 0.23
CA ASP A 80 -16.45 20.83 -0.04
C ASP A 80 -15.47 21.30 -1.11
N ASP A 81 -15.99 22.13 -2.01
CA ASP A 81 -15.20 22.99 -2.87
C ASP A 81 -15.14 24.39 -2.24
N ASP A 82 -14.45 24.49 -1.10
CA ASP A 82 -14.10 25.78 -0.50
C ASP A 82 -12.74 26.24 -1.07
N ASP A 83 -12.68 27.48 -1.57
CA ASP A 83 -11.51 28.08 -2.26
C ASP A 83 -10.19 28.03 -1.45
N SER A 84 -10.27 27.83 -0.14
CA SER A 84 -9.12 27.78 0.77
C SER A 84 -8.42 26.42 0.85
N SER A 85 -9.09 25.34 0.45
CA SER A 85 -8.58 23.96 0.51
C SER A 85 -9.41 23.07 -0.44
N PRO A 86 -8.99 22.91 -1.71
CA PRO A 86 -9.69 21.96 -2.58
C PRO A 86 -9.57 20.55 -1.99
N THR A 87 -10.69 19.84 -1.89
CA THR A 87 -10.77 18.41 -1.50
C THR A 87 -10.74 18.05 0.00
N SER A 88 -11.19 18.93 0.90
CA SER A 88 -11.42 18.50 2.29
C SER A 88 -12.67 17.63 2.40
N ILE A 89 -12.53 16.41 2.94
CA ILE A 89 -13.67 15.53 3.23
C ILE A 89 -14.43 16.14 4.42
N VAL A 90 -15.64 16.63 4.18
CA VAL A 90 -16.48 17.26 5.22
C VAL A 90 -17.35 16.22 5.92
N HIS A 91 -17.85 15.25 5.17
CA HIS A 91 -18.69 14.19 5.72
C HIS A 91 -18.19 12.81 5.31
N PHE A 92 -18.15 11.90 6.30
CA PHE A 92 -17.81 10.51 6.07
C PHE A 92 -18.79 9.59 6.80
N VAL A 93 -19.62 8.89 6.02
CA VAL A 93 -20.60 7.93 6.54
C VAL A 93 -20.18 6.53 6.08
N LYS A 94 -20.10 5.59 7.02
CA LYS A 94 -19.69 4.20 6.77
C LYS A 94 -20.81 3.21 7.09
N ASN A 95 -20.67 2.01 6.55
CA ASN A 95 -21.46 0.82 6.91
C ASN A 95 -22.97 0.98 6.64
N ILE A 96 -23.33 1.74 5.62
CA ILE A 96 -24.72 1.81 5.15
C ILE A 96 -25.06 0.43 4.55
N LYS A 97 -26.14 -0.20 5.01
CA LYS A 97 -26.40 -1.64 4.73
C LYS A 97 -27.29 -1.89 3.52
N ASP A 98 -28.08 -0.91 3.14
CA ASP A 98 -29.08 -1.03 2.08
C ASP A 98 -29.09 0.21 1.19
N LYS A 99 -29.61 0.04 -0.02
CA LYS A 99 -29.58 1.06 -1.07
C LYS A 99 -30.55 2.22 -0.79
N HIS A 100 -31.69 1.93 -0.18
CA HIS A 100 -32.64 2.96 0.25
C HIS A 100 -31.99 3.93 1.25
N THR A 101 -31.38 3.41 2.32
CA THR A 101 -30.67 4.23 3.32
C THR A 101 -29.49 4.98 2.71
N LEU A 102 -28.83 4.38 1.71
CA LEU A 102 -27.77 5.06 0.95
C LEU A 102 -28.32 6.29 0.22
N VAL A 103 -29.42 6.14 -0.52
CA VAL A 103 -30.05 7.24 -1.24
C VAL A 103 -30.54 8.31 -0.28
N ASP A 104 -31.19 7.94 0.82
CA ASP A 104 -31.58 8.92 1.84
C ASP A 104 -30.38 9.67 2.41
N THR A 105 -29.25 9.00 2.62
CA THR A 105 -28.02 9.64 3.08
C THR A 105 -27.49 10.65 2.04
N ILE A 106 -27.52 10.31 0.75
CA ILE A 106 -27.10 11.21 -0.34
C ILE A 106 -27.95 12.48 -0.33
N PHE A 107 -29.28 12.34 -0.28
CA PHE A 107 -30.19 13.48 -0.26
C PHE A 107 -30.04 14.28 1.03
N ASN A 108 -29.96 13.65 2.21
CA ASN A 108 -29.76 14.36 3.47
C ASN A 108 -28.46 15.18 3.51
N LEU A 109 -27.36 14.65 2.95
CA LEU A 109 -26.09 15.38 2.86
C LEU A 109 -26.17 16.53 1.87
N ALA A 110 -26.98 16.42 0.83
CA ALA A 110 -27.17 17.45 -0.17
C ALA A 110 -28.22 18.49 0.24
N ASN A 111 -29.17 18.17 1.13
CA ASN A 111 -30.30 19.03 1.53
C ASN A 111 -29.88 20.40 2.10
N THR A 112 -28.66 20.56 2.59
CA THR A 112 -28.12 21.87 3.01
C THR A 112 -27.85 22.81 1.82
N LYS A 113 -27.72 22.25 0.61
CA LYS A 113 -27.37 22.92 -0.66
C LYS A 113 -28.47 22.80 -1.73
N ILE A 114 -29.34 21.78 -1.66
CA ILE A 114 -30.55 21.65 -2.50
C ILE A 114 -31.62 22.64 -1.98
N LYS A 115 -31.46 23.92 -2.28
CA LYS A 115 -32.47 24.95 -1.94
C LYS A 115 -33.35 25.36 -3.12
N ASP A 116 -32.99 24.93 -4.34
CA ASP A 116 -33.70 25.27 -5.58
C ASP A 116 -34.45 24.07 -6.17
N GLU A 117 -35.59 24.35 -6.80
CA GLU A 117 -36.65 23.39 -7.12
C GLU A 117 -36.31 22.31 -8.17
N ASN A 118 -35.13 22.32 -8.79
CA ASN A 118 -34.64 21.24 -9.65
C ASN A 118 -33.11 21.31 -9.74
N LEU A 119 -32.42 20.21 -9.44
CA LEU A 119 -30.96 20.13 -9.45
C LEU A 119 -30.49 19.11 -10.47
N ASN A 120 -29.54 19.52 -11.32
CA ASN A 120 -28.88 18.59 -12.22
C ASN A 120 -27.98 17.63 -11.44
N TYR A 121 -28.07 16.35 -11.77
CA TYR A 121 -27.14 15.35 -11.29
C TYR A 121 -26.30 14.77 -12.42
N GLU A 122 -25.07 14.40 -12.08
CA GLU A 122 -24.19 13.57 -12.90
C GLU A 122 -23.69 12.41 -12.01
N ILE A 123 -23.93 11.16 -12.40
CA ILE A 123 -23.40 9.97 -11.72
C ILE A 123 -22.41 9.28 -12.64
N GLN A 124 -21.19 9.11 -12.16
CA GLN A 124 -20.13 8.37 -12.83
C GLN A 124 -19.80 7.10 -12.05
N PHE A 125 -20.08 5.95 -12.66
CA PHE A 125 -19.78 4.65 -12.07
C PHE A 125 -18.34 4.23 -12.35
N LEU A 126 -17.67 3.73 -11.32
CA LEU A 126 -16.26 3.35 -11.37
C LEU A 126 -16.09 1.88 -11.01
N SER A 127 -15.26 1.20 -11.80
CA SER A 127 -14.75 -0.12 -11.46
C SER A 127 -13.23 -0.06 -11.30
N CYS A 128 -12.74 -0.61 -10.21
CA CYS A 128 -11.31 -0.73 -9.94
C CYS A 128 -10.93 -2.21 -9.99
N SER A 129 -9.92 -2.52 -10.80
CA SER A 129 -9.37 -3.87 -10.91
C SER A 129 -7.88 -3.87 -10.59
N SER A 130 -7.44 -4.96 -9.97
CA SER A 130 -6.03 -5.23 -9.70
C SER A 130 -5.79 -6.73 -9.87
N GLU A 131 -4.68 -7.10 -10.51
CA GLU A 131 -4.24 -8.50 -10.62
C GLU A 131 -3.59 -8.97 -9.31
N LEU A 132 -4.36 -8.95 -8.22
CA LEU A 132 -3.89 -9.39 -6.90
C LEU A 132 -4.51 -10.72 -6.52
N THR A 133 -3.65 -11.65 -6.13
CA THR A 133 -4.08 -12.86 -5.43
C THR A 133 -4.58 -12.53 -4.02
N ASN A 134 -5.41 -13.41 -3.44
CA ASN A 134 -5.86 -13.26 -2.06
C ASN A 134 -4.70 -13.23 -1.04
N CYS A 135 -3.60 -13.93 -1.34
CA CYS A 135 -2.39 -13.92 -0.52
C CYS A 135 -1.72 -12.56 -0.53
N GLU A 136 -1.62 -11.92 -1.70
CA GLU A 136 -1.08 -10.58 -1.84
C GLU A 136 -1.95 -9.57 -1.11
N ARG A 137 -3.27 -9.58 -1.32
CA ARG A 137 -4.21 -8.69 -0.61
C ARG A 137 -4.04 -8.77 0.91
N LYS A 138 -3.98 -9.97 1.48
CA LYS A 138 -3.75 -10.19 2.92
C LYS A 138 -2.39 -9.62 3.37
N ARG A 139 -1.34 -9.82 2.59
CA ARG A 139 0.00 -9.30 2.88
C ARG A 139 0.03 -7.77 2.88
N ILE A 140 -0.61 -7.14 1.90
CA ILE A 140 -0.70 -5.69 1.76
C ILE A 140 -1.47 -5.08 2.93
N MET A 141 -2.65 -5.62 3.26
CA MET A 141 -3.44 -5.17 4.41
C MET A 141 -2.68 -5.29 5.72
N LYS A 142 -1.91 -6.37 5.90
CA LYS A 142 -1.05 -6.54 7.07
C LYS A 142 0.07 -5.49 7.12
N LYS A 143 0.73 -5.21 5.99
CA LYS A 143 1.78 -4.17 5.88
C LYS A 143 1.21 -2.79 6.23
N HIS A 144 0.08 -2.42 5.63
CA HIS A 144 -0.59 -1.14 5.86
C HIS A 144 -0.98 -0.96 7.34
N ARG A 145 -1.66 -1.93 7.94
CA ARG A 145 -1.99 -1.90 9.39
C ARG A 145 -0.75 -1.77 10.26
N GLN A 146 0.31 -2.50 9.93
CA GLN A 146 1.55 -2.46 10.71
C GLN A 146 2.25 -1.10 10.60
N ASN A 147 2.24 -0.48 9.41
CA ASN A 147 2.79 0.85 9.19
C ASN A 147 2.03 1.90 9.99
N TYR A 148 0.69 1.91 9.89
CA TYR A 148 -0.16 2.80 10.69
C TYR A 148 0.10 2.64 12.19
N ILE A 149 0.09 1.40 12.69
CA ILE A 149 0.41 1.12 14.10
C ILE A 149 1.81 1.65 14.44
N ASN A 150 2.79 1.47 13.58
CA ASN A 150 4.14 1.98 13.83
C ASN A 150 4.15 3.51 13.86
N GLU A 151 3.44 4.22 12.99
CA GLU A 151 3.39 5.69 12.98
C GLU A 151 2.83 6.24 14.30
N ILE A 152 1.67 5.73 14.73
CA ILE A 152 1.02 6.20 15.97
C ILE A 152 1.69 5.69 17.25
N THR A 153 2.54 4.65 17.19
CA THR A 153 3.19 4.10 18.39
C THR A 153 4.28 5.05 18.89
N PRO A 154 4.24 5.48 20.16
CA PRO A 154 5.28 6.31 20.77
C PRO A 154 6.70 5.70 20.69
N PRO A 155 7.76 6.52 20.56
CA PRO A 155 9.15 6.05 20.49
C PRO A 155 9.58 5.13 21.64
N ALA A 156 9.11 5.40 22.86
CA ALA A 156 9.40 4.59 24.04
C ALA A 156 8.87 3.14 23.89
N ILE A 157 7.64 2.99 23.40
CA ILE A 157 7.03 1.68 23.15
C ILE A 157 7.74 0.95 22.01
N LYS A 158 8.18 1.66 20.96
CA LYS A 158 9.02 1.09 19.89
C LYS A 158 10.33 0.53 20.45
N LYS A 159 11.03 1.29 21.30
CA LYS A 159 12.28 0.86 21.97
C LYS A 159 12.03 -0.37 22.85
N GLN A 160 10.97 -0.39 23.64
CA GLN A 160 10.63 -1.53 24.50
C GLN A 160 10.31 -2.80 23.67
N LYS A 161 9.54 -2.67 22.58
CA LYS A 161 9.27 -3.78 21.65
C LYS A 161 10.55 -4.32 21.01
N LEU A 162 11.49 -3.44 20.64
CA LEU A 162 12.78 -3.82 20.08
C LEU A 162 13.63 -4.58 21.12
N ALA A 163 13.71 -4.07 22.35
CA ALA A 163 14.43 -4.72 23.45
C ALA A 163 13.87 -6.13 23.73
N LYS A 164 12.53 -6.28 23.77
CA LYS A 164 11.87 -7.59 23.91
C LYS A 164 12.24 -8.55 22.77
N LYS A 165 12.31 -8.06 21.52
CA LYS A 165 12.77 -8.88 20.37
C LYS A 165 14.23 -9.30 20.50
N GLN A 166 15.10 -8.40 20.96
CA GLN A 166 16.52 -8.70 21.17
C GLN A 166 16.70 -9.75 22.27
N MET A 167 15.97 -9.61 23.39
CA MET A 167 15.98 -10.60 24.47
C MET A 167 15.51 -11.97 23.98
N LYS A 168 14.38 -12.03 23.26
CA LYS A 168 13.91 -13.28 22.64
C LYS A 168 14.97 -13.91 21.75
N TYR A 169 15.69 -13.11 20.96
CA TYR A 169 16.74 -13.63 20.09
C TYR A 169 17.97 -14.14 20.86
N LYS A 170 18.30 -13.54 22.00
CA LYS A 170 19.37 -14.00 22.89
C LYS A 170 19.02 -15.31 23.57
N THR A 171 17.73 -15.53 23.88
CA THR A 171 17.25 -16.72 24.59
C THR A 171 16.85 -17.87 23.66
N ILE A 172 16.93 -17.71 22.33
CA ILE A 172 16.70 -18.82 21.39
C ILE A 172 17.83 -19.83 21.51
N ASP A 173 17.45 -21.11 21.58
CA ASP A 173 18.36 -22.24 21.54
C ASP A 173 19.35 -22.13 20.34
N PRO A 174 20.67 -22.25 20.56
CA PRO A 174 21.67 -22.20 19.50
C PRO A 174 21.40 -23.13 18.31
N LEU A 175 20.86 -24.33 18.55
CA LEU A 175 20.52 -25.31 17.52
C LEU A 175 19.37 -24.80 16.64
N VAL A 176 18.32 -24.25 17.27
CA VAL A 176 17.18 -23.65 16.55
C VAL A 176 17.65 -22.44 15.74
N LYS A 177 18.53 -21.62 16.31
CA LYS A 177 19.13 -20.48 15.61
C LYS A 177 19.93 -20.92 14.39
N GLN A 178 20.70 -22.00 14.51
CA GLN A 178 21.47 -22.57 13.41
C GLN A 178 20.55 -23.11 12.31
N GLN A 179 19.50 -23.87 12.66
CA GLN A 179 18.52 -24.39 11.71
C GLN A 179 17.82 -23.28 10.91
N VAL A 180 17.34 -22.24 11.59
CA VAL A 180 16.70 -21.09 10.94
C VAL A 180 17.67 -20.38 10.00
N ASN A 181 18.94 -20.25 10.38
CA ASN A 181 19.95 -19.61 9.55
C ASN A 181 20.29 -20.45 8.31
N SER A 182 20.43 -21.76 8.47
CA SER A 182 20.63 -22.70 7.36
C SER A 182 19.49 -22.66 6.35
N LYS A 183 18.24 -22.63 6.83
CA LYS A 183 17.06 -22.49 5.98
C LYS A 183 17.11 -21.19 5.16
N ARG A 184 17.39 -20.05 5.80
CA ARG A 184 17.51 -18.75 5.11
C ARG A 184 18.62 -18.73 4.05
N VAL A 185 19.75 -19.37 4.33
CA VAL A 185 20.84 -19.51 3.35
C VAL A 185 20.35 -20.31 2.14
N ASN A 186 19.61 -21.39 2.37
CA ASN A 186 19.07 -22.21 1.30
C ASN A 186 18.01 -21.44 0.48
N ASP A 187 17.08 -20.76 1.17
CA ASP A 187 16.06 -19.92 0.54
C ASP A 187 16.70 -18.84 -0.35
N TYR A 188 17.81 -18.23 0.10
CA TYR A 188 18.56 -17.27 -0.71
C TYR A 188 19.25 -17.94 -1.92
N LYS A 189 19.80 -19.14 -1.77
CA LYS A 189 20.44 -19.85 -2.90
C LYS A 189 19.43 -20.08 -4.03
N ILE A 190 18.24 -20.58 -3.71
CA ILE A 190 17.19 -20.91 -4.68
C ILE A 190 16.38 -19.68 -5.17
N MET A 191 16.60 -18.51 -4.59
CA MET A 191 15.87 -17.29 -4.97
C MET A 191 16.23 -16.82 -6.39
N ALA A 192 15.22 -16.38 -7.13
CA ALA A 192 15.35 -15.77 -8.46
C ALA A 192 16.30 -14.57 -8.47
N LYS A 193 16.98 -14.33 -9.60
CA LYS A 193 18.04 -13.33 -9.73
C LYS A 193 17.51 -11.90 -9.54
N GLU A 194 16.33 -11.61 -10.06
CA GLU A 194 15.65 -10.31 -9.97
C GLU A 194 15.35 -9.96 -8.52
N LYS A 195 14.88 -10.96 -7.73
CA LYS A 195 14.65 -10.78 -6.29
C LYS A 195 15.95 -10.54 -5.52
N LYS A 196 17.04 -11.24 -5.87
CA LYS A 196 18.38 -11.00 -5.28
C LYS A 196 18.87 -9.59 -5.57
N GLN A 197 18.67 -9.12 -6.79
CA GLN A 197 19.06 -7.77 -7.22
C GLN A 197 18.25 -6.69 -6.49
N LYS A 198 16.93 -6.84 -6.38
CA LYS A 198 16.08 -5.92 -5.61
C LYS A 198 16.48 -5.82 -4.13
N ILE A 199 16.95 -6.93 -3.53
CA ILE A 199 17.49 -6.91 -2.15
C ILE A 199 18.79 -6.09 -2.06
N LEU A 200 19.67 -6.19 -3.06
CA LEU A 200 20.93 -5.43 -3.11
C LEU A 200 20.68 -3.94 -3.31
N GLU A 201 19.79 -3.58 -4.23
CA GLU A 201 19.39 -2.20 -4.50
C GLU A 201 18.79 -1.55 -3.24
N ASN A 202 17.82 -2.21 -2.59
CA ASN A 202 17.25 -1.70 -1.33
C ASN A 202 18.32 -1.46 -0.25
N LYS A 203 19.34 -2.32 -0.15
CA LYS A 203 20.44 -2.11 0.80
C LYS A 203 21.31 -0.92 0.44
N ARG A 204 21.57 -0.70 -0.85
CA ARG A 204 22.30 0.47 -1.35
C ARG A 204 21.53 1.75 -1.01
N THR A 205 20.25 1.81 -1.35
CA THR A 205 19.40 2.99 -1.08
C THR A 205 19.34 3.30 0.41
N ILE A 206 19.18 2.28 1.28
CA ILE A 206 19.20 2.48 2.73
C ILE A 206 20.55 3.04 3.19
N TYR A 207 21.67 2.54 2.65
CA TYR A 207 22.99 3.03 3.03
C TYR A 207 23.22 4.47 2.60
N GLU A 208 22.75 4.87 1.42
CA GLU A 208 22.88 6.22 0.89
C GLU A 208 22.24 7.26 1.81
N VAL A 209 21.03 6.97 2.32
CA VAL A 209 20.28 7.86 3.22
C VAL A 209 20.75 7.86 4.68
N LEU A 210 21.75 7.03 5.05
CA LEU A 210 22.32 7.08 6.39
C LEU A 210 23.16 8.34 6.61
N ASP A 211 23.02 8.90 7.81
CA ASP A 211 23.92 9.94 8.31
C ASP A 211 25.38 9.43 8.44
N LYS A 212 26.33 10.36 8.46
CA LYS A 212 27.76 10.08 8.48
C LYS A 212 28.16 9.24 9.71
N SER A 213 27.56 9.53 10.87
CA SER A 213 27.82 8.83 12.13
C SER A 213 27.48 7.34 12.05
N LYS A 214 26.31 6.98 11.51
CA LYS A 214 25.90 5.59 11.32
C LYS A 214 26.76 4.87 10.28
N LYS A 215 27.18 5.56 9.21
CA LYS A 215 28.10 4.99 8.20
C LYS A 215 29.44 4.61 8.85
N GLU A 216 29.99 5.49 9.68
CA GLU A 216 31.22 5.25 10.43
C GLU A 216 31.07 4.11 11.46
N GLU A 217 29.92 4.03 12.14
CA GLU A 217 29.64 2.92 13.08
C GLU A 217 29.62 1.56 12.37
N ILE A 218 29.01 1.49 11.17
CA ILE A 218 28.98 0.27 10.35
C ILE A 218 30.40 -0.13 9.92
N LEU A 219 31.20 0.83 9.46
CA LEU A 219 32.60 0.60 9.08
C LEU A 219 33.42 0.05 10.25
N THR A 220 33.26 0.65 11.43
CA THR A 220 33.95 0.26 12.66
C THR A 220 33.55 -1.15 13.10
N LYS A 221 32.26 -1.48 13.07
CA LYS A 221 31.77 -2.85 13.35
C LYS A 221 32.34 -3.87 12.37
N ASN A 222 32.40 -3.54 11.08
CA ASN A 222 32.96 -4.43 10.07
C ASN A 222 34.47 -4.64 10.26
N MET A 223 35.21 -3.60 10.63
CA MET A 223 36.64 -3.71 10.97
C MET A 223 36.85 -4.60 12.20
N ASN A 224 36.07 -4.39 13.26
CA ASN A 224 36.17 -5.20 14.47
C ASN A 224 35.82 -6.67 14.20
N TYR A 225 34.77 -6.94 13.41
CA TYR A 225 34.43 -8.30 12.98
C TYR A 225 35.58 -8.98 12.22
N LYS A 226 36.26 -8.26 11.31
CA LYS A 226 37.45 -8.80 10.62
C LYS A 226 38.62 -9.04 11.57
N LYS A 227 38.81 -8.18 12.58
CA LYS A 227 39.87 -8.34 13.60
C LYS A 227 39.61 -9.57 14.49
N THR A 228 38.36 -9.79 14.91
CA THR A 228 37.98 -10.89 15.82
C THR A 228 37.77 -12.24 15.14
N MET A 229 37.78 -12.31 13.80
CA MET A 229 37.75 -13.61 13.10
C MET A 229 39.04 -14.41 13.32
N SER A 230 38.88 -15.73 13.50
CA SER A 230 40.01 -16.65 13.59
C SER A 230 40.77 -16.73 12.26
N ASN A 231 42.05 -17.08 12.33
CA ASN A 231 42.89 -17.27 11.14
C ASN A 231 42.30 -18.33 10.19
N GLU A 232 41.67 -19.37 10.72
CA GLU A 232 40.95 -20.41 9.97
C GLU A 232 39.79 -19.84 9.15
N GLN A 233 39.01 -18.93 9.75
CA GLN A 233 37.88 -18.27 9.10
C GLN A 233 38.36 -17.30 8.02
N LYS A 234 39.45 -16.57 8.28
CA LYS A 234 40.10 -15.68 7.30
C LYS A 234 40.61 -16.47 6.09
N LYS A 235 41.29 -17.60 6.30
CA LYS A 235 41.75 -18.50 5.23
C LYS A 235 40.59 -19.02 4.38
N LYS A 236 39.50 -19.49 4.99
CA LYS A 236 38.31 -19.96 4.26
C LYS A 236 37.66 -18.86 3.40
N ILE A 237 37.69 -17.61 3.85
CA ILE A 237 37.15 -16.48 3.08
C ILE A 237 38.08 -16.13 1.91
N LEU A 238 39.40 -16.15 2.12
CA LEU A 238 40.37 -15.93 1.05
C LEU A 238 40.24 -17.00 -0.04
N GLU A 239 40.14 -18.28 0.34
CA GLU A 239 40.01 -19.37 -0.61
C GLU A 239 38.74 -19.24 -1.45
N LYS A 240 37.60 -18.89 -0.83
CA LYS A 240 36.36 -18.61 -1.57
C LYS A 240 36.49 -17.44 -2.54
N LYS A 241 37.25 -16.41 -2.19
CA LYS A 241 37.53 -15.29 -3.09
C LYS A 241 38.43 -15.71 -4.24
N ARG A 242 39.47 -16.52 -3.97
CA ARG A 242 40.39 -17.06 -4.97
C ARG A 242 39.64 -17.91 -5.99
N VAL A 243 38.88 -18.90 -5.53
CA VAL A 243 38.04 -19.75 -6.39
C VAL A 243 37.07 -18.92 -7.23
N LYS A 244 36.40 -17.93 -6.61
CA LYS A 244 35.49 -17.05 -7.34
C LYS A 244 36.22 -16.26 -8.43
N TYR A 245 37.40 -15.73 -8.14
CA TYR A 245 38.21 -14.99 -9.11
C TYR A 245 38.69 -15.88 -10.25
N GLU A 246 39.16 -17.10 -9.95
CA GLU A 246 39.58 -18.09 -10.94
C GLU A 246 38.45 -18.41 -11.93
N THR A 247 37.20 -18.50 -11.44
CA THR A 247 36.00 -18.77 -12.25
C THR A 247 35.44 -17.59 -13.05
N LEU A 248 36.02 -16.38 -12.93
CA LEU A 248 35.59 -15.23 -13.72
C LEU A 248 36.18 -15.27 -15.15
N ASP A 249 35.42 -14.77 -16.12
CA ASP A 249 35.94 -14.49 -17.46
C ASP A 249 36.97 -13.34 -17.43
N GLN A 250 37.77 -13.24 -18.50
CA GLN A 250 38.88 -12.28 -18.61
C GLN A 250 38.44 -10.82 -18.41
N SER A 251 37.30 -10.44 -19.00
CA SER A 251 36.75 -9.08 -18.94
C SER A 251 36.34 -8.69 -17.51
N LYS A 252 35.73 -9.62 -16.77
CA LYS A 252 35.38 -9.41 -15.36
C LYS A 252 36.60 -9.42 -14.43
N LYS A 253 37.67 -10.12 -14.79
CA LYS A 253 38.94 -10.10 -14.04
C LYS A 253 39.60 -8.72 -14.12
N GLU A 254 39.66 -8.14 -15.32
CA GLU A 254 40.20 -6.79 -15.56
C GLU A 254 39.40 -5.68 -14.85
N GLU A 255 38.06 -5.80 -14.78
CA GLU A 255 37.20 -4.85 -14.06
C GLU A 255 37.39 -4.89 -12.53
N VAL A 256 37.80 -6.04 -11.98
CA VAL A 256 38.09 -6.20 -10.54
C VAL A 256 39.47 -5.64 -10.19
N LEU A 257 40.44 -5.75 -11.10
CA LEU A 257 41.80 -5.21 -10.93
C LEU A 257 41.86 -3.68 -11.00
N THR A 258 40.96 -3.06 -11.77
CA THR A 258 40.90 -1.59 -11.95
C THR A 258 40.14 -0.84 -10.84
N LYS A 259 39.58 -1.55 -9.85
CA LYS A 259 38.79 -0.98 -8.72
C LYS A 259 39.55 -0.95 -7.37
N GLN A 260 40.89 -1.06 -7.37
CA GLN A 260 41.72 -0.84 -6.17
C GLN A 260 42.01 0.64 -5.97
#